data_AF-A0A371DHD5-F1
#
_entry.id   AF-A0A371DHD5-F1
#
_cell.length_a   1.000
_cell.length_b   1.000
_cell.length_c   1.000
_cell.angle_alpha   90.00
_cell.angle_beta   90.00
_cell.angle_gamma   90.00
#
_symmetry.space_group_name_H-M   'P 1'
#
loop_
_entity.id
_entity.type
_entity.pdbx_description
1 polymer ?
#
loop_
_entity_poly.entity_id
_entity_poly.type
_entity_poly.pdbx_seq_one_letter_code
_entity_poly.pdbx_strand_id
1 'polypeptide(L)'
;MSVPPAGPPLTVPSVLLPELLGFIPQFLLDDIINIANDEARQSVDAMEQFLQRWADARAEKDADWDPTQEIEQGLVAFQTLLESHVDVAFDFFEAWSMRNIFAIPADLPVVAPHQAGLDLEQPPEKEAELLAEIDELRRKVHAQRKLKRLFTRAARRSAKDLEYARTRQDRLAFLRAPQMQALLTLPDQLQALHGAVESLPEIDPSTAALEPGILPEPGKRPWETSKTGYVNWAVDQLMQRAKEKAKGEAGEGASFAEGSSAVGATAATAYDVARAEDMKAILGQVVGEGADVPAIGGKGKAVDRMDTMPG
;
A
#
# COMPACT_ATOMS: atom_id res chain seq x y z
N MET A 1 -83.52 -35.35 -10.16
CA MET A 1 -82.88 -34.35 -9.28
C MET A 1 -81.77 -33.70 -10.08
N SER A 2 -82.00 -32.48 -10.56
CA SER A 2 -81.03 -31.73 -11.36
C SER A 2 -79.98 -31.16 -10.41
N VAL A 3 -78.74 -31.62 -10.53
CA VAL A 3 -77.59 -31.03 -9.83
C VAL A 3 -77.40 -29.61 -10.39
N PRO A 4 -77.41 -28.55 -9.57
CA PRO A 4 -77.13 -27.21 -10.05
C PRO A 4 -75.69 -27.14 -10.60
N PRO A 5 -75.42 -26.36 -11.67
CA PRO A 5 -74.07 -26.22 -12.19
C PRO A 5 -73.16 -25.71 -11.08
N ALA A 6 -72.06 -26.44 -10.83
CA ALA A 6 -71.06 -26.06 -9.86
C ALA A 6 -70.61 -24.62 -10.15
N GLY A 7 -70.76 -23.73 -9.17
CA GLY A 7 -70.26 -22.37 -9.24
C GLY A 7 -68.77 -22.36 -9.56
N PRO A 8 -68.22 -21.25 -10.08
CA PRO A 8 -66.80 -21.16 -10.37
C PRO A 8 -65.99 -21.52 -9.11
N PRO A 9 -64.96 -22.38 -9.23
CA PRO A 9 -64.17 -22.79 -8.07
C PRO A 9 -63.60 -21.53 -7.40
N LEU A 10 -63.61 -21.51 -6.07
CA LEU A 10 -62.98 -20.45 -5.31
C LEU A 10 -61.49 -20.45 -5.68
N THR A 11 -61.04 -19.39 -6.33
CA THR A 11 -59.64 -19.20 -6.69
C THR A 11 -58.94 -18.36 -5.64
N VAL A 12 -57.66 -18.62 -5.45
CA VAL A 12 -56.79 -17.80 -4.61
C VAL A 12 -56.74 -16.35 -5.12
N PRO A 13 -56.39 -15.36 -4.26
CA PRO A 13 -56.29 -13.97 -4.68
C PRO A 13 -55.39 -13.81 -5.92
N SER A 14 -55.83 -12.95 -6.85
CA SER A 14 -55.22 -12.75 -8.18
C SER A 14 -53.77 -12.27 -8.17
N VAL A 15 -53.21 -11.95 -7.00
CA VAL A 15 -51.85 -11.47 -6.80
C VAL A 15 -50.83 -12.61 -6.65
N LEU A 16 -51.25 -13.78 -6.15
CA LEU A 16 -50.33 -14.91 -5.91
C LEU A 16 -49.79 -15.52 -7.20
N LEU A 17 -50.59 -15.54 -8.26
CA LEU A 17 -50.19 -16.09 -9.55
C LEU A 17 -49.10 -15.24 -10.22
N PRO A 18 -49.27 -13.91 -10.37
CA PRO A 18 -48.21 -13.04 -10.86
C PRO A 18 -46.95 -13.06 -9.99
N GLU A 19 -47.11 -13.18 -8.67
CA GLU A 19 -45.99 -13.29 -7.73
C GLU A 19 -45.20 -14.58 -7.93
N LEU A 20 -45.87 -15.71 -8.18
CA LEU A 20 -45.23 -17.01 -8.41
C LEU A 20 -44.59 -17.12 -9.81
N LEU A 21 -45.28 -16.61 -10.83
CA LEU A 21 -44.85 -16.71 -12.23
C LEU A 21 -43.87 -15.61 -12.63
N GLY A 22 -43.85 -14.48 -11.92
CA GLY A 22 -43.06 -13.30 -12.26
C GLY A 22 -43.64 -12.47 -13.42
N PHE A 23 -44.79 -12.85 -13.96
CA PHE A 23 -45.52 -12.12 -15.00
C PHE A 23 -47.03 -12.32 -14.84
N ILE A 24 -47.82 -11.43 -15.44
CA ILE A 24 -49.28 -11.53 -15.43
C ILE A 24 -49.72 -12.45 -16.57
N PRO A 25 -50.45 -13.56 -16.30
CA PRO A 25 -50.84 -14.51 -17.33
C PRO A 25 -51.68 -13.93 -18.47
N GLN A 26 -52.47 -12.89 -18.21
CA GLN A 26 -53.26 -12.19 -19.23
C GLN A 26 -52.37 -11.61 -20.32
N PHE A 27 -51.25 -10.98 -19.97
CA PHE A 27 -50.31 -10.43 -20.97
C PHE A 27 -49.67 -11.51 -21.84
N LEU A 28 -49.39 -12.69 -21.26
CA LEU A 28 -48.91 -13.82 -22.06
C LEU A 28 -49.96 -14.28 -23.08
N LEU A 29 -51.23 -14.33 -22.68
CA LEU A 29 -52.33 -14.71 -23.57
C LEU A 29 -52.54 -13.65 -24.66
N ASP A 30 -52.54 -12.37 -24.29
CA ASP A 30 -52.62 -11.25 -25.24
C ASP A 30 -51.50 -11.33 -26.30
N ASP A 31 -50.26 -11.56 -25.86
CA ASP A 31 -49.11 -11.69 -26.76
C ASP A 31 -49.27 -12.89 -27.71
N ILE A 32 -49.76 -14.04 -27.22
CA ILE A 32 -50.03 -15.22 -28.05
C ILE A 32 -51.11 -14.93 -29.10
N ILE A 33 -52.20 -14.26 -28.70
CA ILE A 33 -53.30 -13.91 -29.60
C ILE A 33 -52.82 -12.94 -30.68
N ASN A 34 -52.03 -11.94 -30.30
CA ASN A 34 -51.44 -10.99 -31.25
C ASN A 34 -50.55 -11.71 -32.28
N ILE A 35 -49.64 -12.59 -31.83
CA ILE A 35 -48.78 -13.37 -32.72
C ILE A 35 -49.61 -14.27 -33.64
N ALA A 36 -50.66 -14.92 -33.13
CA ALA A 36 -51.48 -15.80 -33.94
C ALA A 36 -52.29 -15.04 -35.00
N ASN A 37 -52.79 -13.84 -34.68
CA ASN A 37 -53.48 -12.97 -35.62
C ASN A 37 -52.54 -12.43 -36.70
N ASP A 38 -51.32 -12.07 -36.34
CA ASP A 38 -50.31 -11.65 -37.30
C ASP A 38 -49.89 -12.80 -38.23
N GLU A 39 -49.71 -14.01 -37.69
CA GLU A 39 -49.40 -15.21 -38.49
C GLU A 39 -50.58 -15.60 -39.41
N ALA A 40 -51.83 -15.49 -38.94
CA ALA A 40 -53.01 -15.74 -39.76
C ALA A 40 -53.04 -14.80 -40.97
N ARG A 41 -52.79 -13.50 -40.78
CA ARG A 41 -52.69 -12.52 -41.88
C ARG A 41 -51.53 -12.86 -42.82
N GLN A 42 -50.36 -13.16 -42.28
CA GLN A 42 -49.20 -13.53 -43.08
C GLN A 42 -49.44 -14.79 -43.93
N SER A 43 -50.21 -15.75 -43.41
CA SER A 43 -50.60 -16.96 -44.15
C SER A 43 -51.55 -16.66 -45.32
N VAL A 44 -52.46 -15.71 -45.15
CA VAL A 44 -53.37 -15.23 -46.21
C VAL A 44 -52.57 -14.49 -47.28
N ASP A 45 -51.64 -13.61 -46.90
CA ASP A 45 -50.75 -12.91 -47.84
C ASP A 45 -49.89 -13.88 -48.66
N ALA A 46 -49.38 -14.93 -48.01
CA ALA A 46 -48.62 -15.99 -48.70
C ALA A 46 -49.49 -16.79 -49.67
N MET A 47 -50.74 -17.07 -49.28
CA MET A 47 -51.72 -17.73 -50.14
C MET A 47 -52.07 -16.86 -51.36
N GLU A 48 -52.25 -15.55 -51.16
CA GLU A 48 -52.49 -14.58 -52.24
C GLU A 48 -51.39 -14.66 -53.31
N GLN A 49 -50.13 -14.53 -52.87
CA GLN A 49 -48.98 -14.60 -53.77
C GLN A 49 -48.88 -15.94 -54.50
N PHE A 50 -49.24 -17.04 -53.85
CA PHE A 50 -49.28 -18.35 -54.47
C PHE A 50 -50.37 -18.46 -55.53
N LEU A 51 -51.58 -17.98 -55.23
CA LEU A 51 -52.73 -18.00 -56.14
C LEU A 51 -52.52 -17.07 -57.35
N GLN A 52 -51.90 -15.90 -57.16
CA GLN A 52 -51.52 -15.00 -58.26
C GLN A 52 -50.52 -15.69 -59.21
N ARG A 53 -49.45 -16.28 -58.68
CA ARG A 53 -48.48 -17.05 -59.51
C ARG A 53 -49.14 -18.20 -60.26
N TRP A 54 -50.10 -18.87 -59.62
CA TRP A 54 -50.86 -19.95 -60.24
C TRP A 54 -51.78 -19.44 -61.35
N ALA A 55 -52.44 -18.29 -61.15
CA ALA A 55 -53.29 -17.64 -62.14
C ALA A 55 -52.49 -17.17 -63.36
N ASP A 56 -51.36 -16.49 -63.15
CA ASP A 56 -50.48 -16.01 -64.23
C ASP A 56 -50.00 -17.15 -65.14
N ALA A 57 -49.56 -18.26 -64.54
CA ALA A 57 -49.12 -19.45 -65.28
C ALA A 57 -50.24 -20.13 -66.09
N ARG A 58 -51.51 -19.84 -65.77
CA ARG A 58 -52.70 -20.38 -66.46
C ARG A 58 -53.22 -19.42 -67.52
N ALA A 59 -53.17 -18.11 -67.26
CA ALA A 59 -53.46 -17.07 -68.24
C ALA A 59 -52.52 -17.15 -69.47
N GLU A 60 -51.26 -17.56 -69.28
CA GLU A 60 -50.35 -17.87 -70.40
C GLU A 60 -50.85 -19.00 -71.33
N LYS A 61 -51.72 -19.90 -70.84
CA LYS A 61 -52.23 -21.06 -71.58
C LYS A 61 -53.62 -20.83 -72.16
N ASP A 62 -54.41 -19.96 -71.58
CA ASP A 62 -55.80 -19.69 -71.97
C ASP A 62 -56.11 -18.19 -71.81
N ALA A 63 -56.13 -17.46 -72.93
CA ALA A 63 -56.13 -15.99 -72.95
C ALA A 63 -57.50 -15.34 -72.65
N ASP A 64 -58.58 -16.13 -72.67
CA ASP A 64 -59.95 -15.67 -72.39
C ASP A 64 -60.38 -15.88 -70.93
N TRP A 65 -59.50 -16.44 -70.09
CA TRP A 65 -59.78 -16.75 -68.69
C TRP A 65 -59.14 -15.72 -67.76
N ASP A 66 -59.95 -14.87 -67.12
CA ASP A 66 -59.52 -13.92 -66.08
C ASP A 66 -60.07 -14.31 -64.70
N PRO A 67 -59.30 -15.06 -63.89
CA PRO A 67 -59.73 -15.52 -62.56
C PRO A 67 -59.43 -14.52 -61.44
N THR A 68 -58.85 -13.35 -61.76
CA THR A 68 -58.33 -12.42 -60.74
C THR A 68 -59.41 -12.00 -59.76
N GLN A 69 -60.58 -11.61 -60.27
CA GLN A 69 -61.72 -11.18 -59.45
C GLN A 69 -62.30 -12.31 -58.56
N GLU A 70 -62.37 -13.54 -59.07
CA GLU A 70 -62.88 -14.68 -58.29
C GLU A 70 -61.89 -15.08 -57.19
N ILE A 71 -60.59 -15.01 -57.47
CA ILE A 71 -59.52 -15.28 -56.49
C ILE A 71 -59.52 -14.23 -55.39
N GLU A 72 -59.60 -12.93 -55.74
CA GLU A 72 -59.66 -11.84 -54.76
C GLU A 72 -60.91 -11.98 -53.86
N GLN A 73 -62.07 -12.23 -54.46
CA GLN A 73 -63.32 -12.39 -53.70
C GLN A 73 -63.28 -13.63 -52.79
N GLY A 74 -62.75 -14.74 -53.29
CA GLY A 74 -62.56 -15.97 -52.51
C GLY A 74 -61.56 -15.81 -51.38
N LEU A 75 -60.47 -15.07 -51.61
CA LEU A 75 -59.45 -14.78 -50.62
C LEU A 75 -59.99 -13.88 -49.50
N VAL A 76 -60.72 -12.82 -49.84
CA VAL A 76 -61.36 -11.95 -48.84
C VAL A 76 -62.38 -12.72 -48.00
N ALA A 77 -63.19 -13.59 -48.63
CA ALA A 77 -64.12 -14.45 -47.90
C ALA A 77 -63.40 -15.45 -46.98
N PHE A 78 -62.29 -16.04 -47.45
CA PHE A 78 -61.46 -16.95 -46.65
C PHE A 78 -60.80 -16.22 -45.48
N GLN A 79 -60.21 -15.05 -45.70
CA GLN A 79 -59.61 -14.21 -44.67
C GLN A 79 -60.63 -13.88 -43.58
N THR A 80 -61.80 -13.37 -43.97
CA THR A 80 -62.87 -13.02 -43.01
C THR A 80 -63.31 -14.23 -42.19
N LEU A 81 -63.44 -15.39 -42.84
CA LEU A 81 -63.80 -16.64 -42.16
C LEU A 81 -62.70 -17.08 -41.19
N LEU A 82 -61.44 -17.04 -41.63
CA LEU A 82 -60.29 -17.43 -40.83
C LEU A 82 -60.17 -16.53 -39.60
N GLU A 83 -60.20 -15.22 -39.77
CA GLU A 83 -60.16 -14.23 -38.67
C GLU A 83 -61.28 -14.50 -37.66
N SER A 84 -62.52 -14.70 -38.13
CA SER A 84 -63.66 -14.97 -37.24
C SER A 84 -63.50 -16.28 -36.43
N HIS A 85 -62.93 -17.32 -37.03
CA HIS A 85 -62.71 -18.60 -36.35
C HIS A 85 -61.53 -18.56 -35.40
N VAL A 86 -60.46 -17.86 -35.79
CA VAL A 86 -59.25 -17.64 -34.99
C VAL A 86 -59.63 -16.86 -33.72
N ASP A 87 -60.37 -15.75 -33.85
CA ASP A 87 -60.83 -14.94 -32.72
C ASP A 87 -61.65 -15.80 -31.72
N VAL A 88 -62.66 -16.53 -32.21
CA VAL A 88 -63.50 -17.38 -31.34
C VAL A 88 -62.70 -18.49 -30.68
N ALA A 89 -61.78 -19.13 -31.40
CA ALA A 89 -60.94 -20.19 -30.83
C ALA A 89 -60.01 -19.64 -29.75
N PHE A 90 -59.45 -18.45 -29.95
CA PHE A 90 -58.57 -17.81 -28.99
C PHE A 90 -59.30 -17.25 -27.78
N ASP A 91 -60.53 -16.74 -27.92
CA ASP A 91 -61.41 -16.39 -26.80
C ASP A 91 -61.64 -17.62 -25.89
N PHE A 92 -61.94 -18.79 -26.48
CA PHE A 92 -62.10 -20.03 -25.73
C PHE A 92 -60.80 -20.49 -25.09
N PHE A 93 -59.68 -20.35 -25.79
CA PHE A 93 -58.36 -20.68 -25.27
C PHE A 93 -57.98 -19.78 -24.08
N GLU A 94 -58.26 -18.48 -24.15
CA GLU A 94 -58.00 -17.52 -23.07
C GLU A 94 -58.81 -17.91 -21.83
N ALA A 95 -60.13 -18.08 -22.01
CA ALA A 95 -61.04 -18.44 -20.93
C ALA A 95 -60.69 -19.81 -20.31
N TRP A 96 -60.32 -20.79 -21.13
CA TRP A 96 -59.91 -22.11 -20.66
C TRP A 96 -58.57 -22.06 -19.92
N SER A 97 -57.59 -21.32 -20.42
CA SER A 97 -56.28 -21.17 -19.81
C SER A 97 -56.37 -20.48 -18.44
N MET A 98 -57.15 -19.41 -18.34
CA MET A 98 -57.40 -18.71 -17.07
C MET A 98 -58.14 -19.57 -16.04
N ARG A 99 -58.99 -20.51 -16.49
CA ARG A 99 -59.78 -21.38 -15.61
C ARG A 99 -59.04 -22.66 -15.19
N ASN A 100 -58.08 -23.15 -15.99
CA ASN A 100 -57.45 -24.46 -15.76
C ASN A 100 -55.93 -24.38 -15.54
N ILE A 101 -55.21 -23.65 -16.39
CA ILE A 101 -53.73 -23.56 -16.31
C ILE A 101 -53.33 -22.54 -15.26
N PHE A 102 -53.89 -21.33 -15.37
CA PHE A 102 -53.62 -20.21 -14.48
C PHE A 102 -54.67 -20.11 -13.37
N ALA A 103 -55.11 -21.26 -12.85
CA ALA A 103 -56.04 -21.34 -11.74
C ALA A 103 -55.44 -22.18 -10.62
N ILE A 104 -55.29 -21.57 -9.44
CA ILE A 104 -54.90 -22.28 -8.23
C ILE A 104 -56.16 -22.41 -7.35
N PRO A 105 -56.54 -23.63 -6.94
CA PRO A 105 -57.69 -23.83 -6.07
C PRO A 105 -57.44 -23.21 -4.69
N ALA A 106 -58.45 -22.55 -4.12
CA ALA A 106 -58.35 -21.89 -2.81
C ALA A 106 -58.02 -22.85 -1.66
N ASP A 107 -58.31 -24.15 -1.82
CA ASP A 107 -58.06 -25.17 -0.81
C ASP A 107 -56.59 -25.64 -0.76
N LEU A 108 -55.76 -25.21 -1.71
CA LEU A 108 -54.35 -25.60 -1.77
C LEU A 108 -53.49 -24.56 -1.04
N PRO A 109 -52.81 -24.92 0.07
CA PRO A 109 -51.88 -24.02 0.75
C PRO A 109 -50.59 -23.89 -0.07
N VAL A 110 -50.61 -23.02 -1.07
CA VAL A 110 -49.43 -22.67 -1.86
C VAL A 110 -48.63 -21.63 -1.07
N VAL A 111 -47.40 -21.99 -0.70
CA VAL A 111 -46.44 -21.06 -0.08
C VAL A 111 -45.39 -20.72 -1.13
N ALA A 112 -45.25 -19.45 -1.48
CA ALA A 112 -44.22 -19.04 -2.43
C ALA A 112 -42.82 -19.22 -1.81
N PRO A 113 -41.77 -19.49 -2.62
CA PRO A 113 -40.42 -19.73 -2.09
C PRO A 113 -39.89 -18.60 -1.20
N HIS A 114 -40.21 -17.34 -1.52
CA HIS A 114 -39.82 -16.17 -0.73
C HIS A 114 -40.72 -15.89 0.48
N GLN A 115 -41.89 -16.53 0.54
CA GLN A 115 -42.76 -16.54 1.72
C GLN A 115 -42.36 -17.67 2.69
N ALA A 116 -41.49 -18.59 2.27
CA ALA A 116 -41.02 -19.67 3.12
C ALA A 116 -40.17 -19.13 4.28
N GLY A 117 -40.64 -19.38 5.51
CA GLY A 117 -39.96 -18.91 6.73
C GLY A 117 -40.28 -17.46 7.11
N LEU A 118 -41.24 -16.82 6.43
CA LEU A 118 -41.75 -15.53 6.83
C LEU A 118 -42.67 -15.70 8.05
N ASP A 119 -42.25 -15.17 9.18
CA ASP A 119 -43.05 -15.15 10.40
C ASP A 119 -43.88 -13.86 10.45
N LEU A 120 -45.14 -13.96 10.03
CA LEU A 120 -46.10 -12.85 10.00
C LEU A 120 -46.73 -12.57 11.39
N GLU A 121 -46.41 -13.36 12.41
CA GLU A 121 -46.93 -13.18 13.77
C GLU A 121 -46.09 -12.20 14.61
N GLN A 122 -45.05 -11.59 14.02
CA GLN A 122 -44.20 -10.65 14.73
C GLN A 122 -44.94 -9.32 14.98
N PRO A 123 -44.97 -8.81 16.23
CA PRO A 123 -45.57 -7.52 16.51
C PRO A 123 -44.76 -6.39 15.87
N PRO A 124 -45.41 -5.30 15.42
CA PRO A 124 -44.75 -4.16 14.78
C PRO A 124 -43.75 -3.44 15.69
N GLU A 125 -43.87 -3.62 17.00
CA GLU A 125 -42.91 -3.12 17.99
C GLU A 125 -41.53 -3.75 17.81
N LYS A 126 -41.46 -5.06 17.51
CA LYS A 126 -40.17 -5.75 17.26
C LYS A 126 -39.50 -5.25 15.99
N GLU A 127 -40.26 -4.93 14.94
CA GLU A 127 -39.70 -4.35 13.72
C GLU A 127 -39.05 -3.00 14.01
N ALA A 128 -39.72 -2.14 14.78
CA ALA A 128 -39.19 -0.84 15.18
C ALA A 128 -37.93 -0.98 16.07
N GLU A 129 -37.93 -1.94 17.01
CA GLU A 129 -36.76 -2.27 17.83
C GLU A 129 -35.58 -2.74 16.98
N LEU A 130 -35.80 -3.67 16.03
CA LEU A 130 -34.77 -4.17 15.12
C LEU A 130 -34.22 -3.07 14.22
N LEU A 131 -35.08 -2.17 13.71
CA LEU A 131 -34.63 -1.01 12.93
C LEU A 131 -33.77 -0.06 13.77
N ALA A 132 -34.16 0.19 15.01
CA ALA A 132 -33.37 0.99 15.94
C ALA A 132 -32.02 0.31 16.27
N GLU A 133 -32.01 -1.02 16.43
CA GLU A 133 -30.78 -1.80 16.62
C GLU A 133 -29.86 -1.71 15.39
N ILE A 134 -30.41 -1.83 14.18
CA ILE A 134 -29.67 -1.69 12.93
C ILE A 134 -29.00 -0.31 12.86
N ASP A 135 -29.72 0.76 13.21
CA ASP A 135 -29.18 2.11 13.18
C ASP A 135 -28.10 2.34 14.25
N GLU A 136 -28.27 1.75 15.43
CA GLU A 136 -27.24 1.77 16.47
C GLU A 136 -25.99 0.97 16.06
N LEU A 137 -26.15 -0.19 15.44
CA LEU A 137 -25.05 -0.97 14.88
C LEU A 137 -24.33 -0.21 13.76
N ARG A 138 -25.07 0.47 12.87
CA ARG A 138 -24.47 1.36 11.87
C ARG A 138 -23.63 2.44 12.52
N ARG A 139 -24.14 3.14 13.55
CA ARG A 139 -23.39 4.16 14.31
C ARG A 139 -22.12 3.57 14.95
N LYS A 140 -22.21 2.41 15.59
CA LYS A 140 -21.07 1.69 16.17
C LYS A 140 -20.02 1.36 15.11
N VAL A 141 -20.43 0.84 13.95
CA VAL A 141 -19.52 0.55 12.84
C VAL A 141 -18.83 1.81 12.32
N HIS A 142 -19.56 2.92 12.18
CA HIS A 142 -18.97 4.21 11.80
C HIS A 142 -17.96 4.73 12.82
N ALA A 143 -18.27 4.62 14.12
CA ALA A 143 -17.37 5.00 15.21
C ALA A 143 -16.10 4.14 15.22
N GLN A 144 -16.23 2.82 15.08
CA GLN A 144 -15.11 1.89 14.99
C GLN A 144 -14.23 2.16 13.76
N ARG A 145 -14.83 2.44 12.59
CA ARG A 145 -14.10 2.84 11.38
C ARG A 145 -13.30 4.13 11.60
N LYS A 146 -13.87 5.13 12.30
CA LYS A 146 -13.16 6.38 12.64
C LYS A 146 -12.01 6.13 13.62
N LEU A 147 -12.24 5.34 14.65
CA LEU A 147 -11.24 4.94 15.64
C LEU A 147 -10.07 4.20 14.97
N LYS A 148 -10.36 3.24 14.09
CA LYS A 148 -9.36 2.52 13.29
C LYS A 148 -8.47 3.48 12.51
N ARG A 149 -9.05 4.47 11.82
CA ARG A 149 -8.27 5.49 11.09
C ARG A 149 -7.34 6.29 12.00
N LEU A 150 -7.80 6.68 13.18
CA LEU A 150 -6.99 7.39 14.16
C LEU A 150 -5.84 6.52 14.68
N PHE A 151 -6.10 5.27 15.05
CA PHE A 151 -5.06 4.35 15.50
C PHE A 151 -4.03 4.04 14.42
N THR A 152 -4.46 3.83 13.17
CA THR A 152 -3.52 3.65 12.06
C THR A 152 -2.63 4.87 11.88
N ARG A 153 -3.16 6.09 12.03
CA ARG A 153 -2.37 7.32 11.98
C ARG A 153 -1.40 7.44 13.16
N ALA A 154 -1.86 7.12 14.38
CA ALA A 154 -1.03 7.15 15.59
C ALA A 154 0.11 6.13 15.51
N ALA A 155 -0.18 4.90 15.07
CA ALA A 155 0.82 3.85 14.88
C ALA A 155 1.90 4.27 13.86
N ARG A 156 1.50 4.87 12.73
CA ARG A 156 2.44 5.41 11.74
C ARG A 156 3.32 6.52 12.31
N ARG A 157 2.76 7.42 13.12
CA ARG A 157 3.54 8.48 13.78
C ARG A 157 4.53 7.90 14.78
N SER A 158 4.07 6.99 15.64
CA SER A 158 4.92 6.31 16.62
C SER A 158 6.06 5.53 15.96
N ALA A 159 5.81 4.87 14.82
CA ALA A 159 6.85 4.19 14.05
C ALA A 159 7.94 5.17 13.55
N LYS A 160 7.54 6.33 13.01
CA LYS A 160 8.49 7.37 12.61
C LYS A 160 9.28 7.93 13.79
N ASP A 161 8.60 8.21 14.90
CA ASP A 161 9.26 8.72 16.12
C ASP A 161 10.29 7.70 16.65
N LEU A 162 9.98 6.40 16.58
CA LEU A 162 10.93 5.33 16.91
C LEU A 162 12.13 5.32 15.96
N GLU A 163 11.94 5.47 14.65
CA GLU A 163 13.05 5.56 13.68
C GLU A 163 13.94 6.78 13.96
N TYR A 164 13.35 7.94 14.25
CA TYR A 164 14.12 9.13 14.63
C TYR A 164 14.89 8.94 15.94
N ALA A 165 14.28 8.31 16.94
CA ALA A 165 14.94 8.01 18.20
C ALA A 165 16.11 7.03 18.01
N ARG A 166 15.92 5.98 17.18
CA ARG A 166 16.97 5.01 16.84
C ARG A 166 18.14 5.66 16.11
N THR A 167 17.87 6.41 15.05
CA THR A 167 18.94 7.12 14.32
C THR A 167 19.68 8.13 15.19
N ARG A 168 18.98 8.81 16.11
CA ARG A 168 19.63 9.68 17.10
C ARG A 168 20.49 8.87 18.07
N GLN A 169 20.02 7.71 18.53
CA GLN A 169 20.80 6.82 19.38
C GLN A 169 22.06 6.34 18.66
N ASP A 170 21.96 5.91 17.40
CA ASP A 170 23.10 5.48 16.59
C ASP A 170 24.12 6.61 16.41
N ARG A 171 23.64 7.83 16.14
CA ARG A 171 24.49 9.03 16.10
C ARG A 171 25.17 9.34 17.41
N LEU A 172 24.58 9.00 18.56
CA LEU A 172 25.18 9.21 19.88
C LEU A 172 25.92 7.97 20.38
N ALA A 173 25.86 6.83 19.69
CA ALA A 173 26.46 5.58 20.12
C ALA A 173 27.99 5.69 20.21
N PHE A 174 28.63 6.52 19.38
CA PHE A 174 30.07 6.76 19.45
C PHE A 174 30.50 7.40 20.78
N LEU A 175 29.63 8.16 21.45
CA LEU A 175 29.94 8.75 22.76
C LEU A 175 30.02 7.69 23.87
N ARG A 176 29.44 6.49 23.64
CA ARG A 176 29.57 5.34 24.54
C ARG A 176 30.82 4.50 24.27
N ALA A 177 31.63 4.85 23.26
CA ALA A 177 32.86 4.12 22.98
C ALA A 177 33.83 4.16 24.18
N PRO A 178 34.60 3.10 24.43
CA PRO A 178 35.48 2.99 25.61
C PRO A 178 36.54 4.10 25.65
N GLN A 179 36.96 4.60 24.49
CA GLN A 179 37.86 5.75 24.37
C GLN A 179 37.29 7.04 24.99
N MET A 180 35.99 7.29 24.85
CA MET A 180 35.34 8.45 25.45
C MET A 180 35.22 8.29 26.97
N GLN A 181 35.00 7.05 27.45
CA GLN A 181 35.03 6.77 28.89
C GLN A 181 36.41 6.99 29.50
N ALA A 182 37.49 6.67 28.78
CA ALA A 182 38.84 7.01 29.20
C ALA A 182 39.06 8.53 29.28
N LEU A 183 38.55 9.30 28.31
CA LEU A 183 38.61 10.76 28.33
C LEU A 183 37.82 11.38 29.50
N LEU A 184 36.71 10.75 29.92
CA LEU A 184 35.95 11.19 31.10
C LEU A 184 36.72 11.00 32.41
N THR A 185 37.70 10.09 32.46
CA THR A 185 38.56 9.87 33.65
C THR A 185 39.80 10.77 33.69
N LEU A 186 40.13 11.46 32.58
CA LEU A 186 41.30 12.34 32.51
C LEU A 186 41.24 13.54 33.46
N PRO A 187 40.09 14.23 33.67
CA PRO A 187 40.03 15.35 34.61
C PRO A 187 40.39 14.95 36.04
N ASP A 188 39.91 13.79 36.50
CA ASP A 188 40.22 13.27 37.83
C ASP A 188 41.71 12.89 37.93
N GLN A 189 42.27 12.29 36.88
CA GLN A 189 43.70 11.99 36.81
C GLN A 189 44.56 13.25 36.80
N LEU A 190 44.14 14.31 36.09
CA LEU A 190 44.82 15.61 36.05
C LEU A 190 44.74 16.35 37.38
N GLN A 191 43.59 16.29 38.08
CA GLN A 191 43.46 16.83 39.43
C GLN A 191 44.33 16.08 40.43
N ALA A 192 44.39 14.74 40.34
CA ALA A 192 45.28 13.94 41.18
C ALA A 192 46.76 14.26 40.91
N LEU A 193 47.15 14.45 39.64
CA LEU A 193 48.50 14.87 39.26
C LEU A 193 48.80 16.28 39.77
N HIS A 194 47.88 17.23 39.60
CA HIS A 194 48.01 18.59 40.11
C HIS A 194 48.21 18.60 41.63
N GLY A 195 47.38 17.89 42.38
CA GLY A 195 47.55 17.76 43.83
C GLY A 195 48.87 17.09 44.21
N ALA A 196 49.33 16.10 43.44
CA ALA A 196 50.64 15.49 43.66
C ALA A 196 51.79 16.47 43.39
N VAL A 197 51.69 17.30 42.35
CA VAL A 197 52.69 18.33 42.01
C VAL A 197 52.68 19.48 43.02
N GLU A 198 51.51 19.90 43.49
CA GLU A 198 51.38 20.88 44.57
C GLU A 198 51.88 20.34 45.91
N SER A 199 51.83 19.01 46.12
CA SER A 199 52.40 18.37 47.32
C SER A 199 53.91 18.13 47.25
N LEU A 200 54.55 18.41 46.10
CA LEU A 200 56.01 18.38 46.03
C LEU A 200 56.56 19.57 46.83
N PRO A 201 57.59 19.35 47.66
CA PRO A 201 58.25 20.45 48.35
C PRO A 201 58.81 21.44 47.33
N GLU A 202 58.65 22.74 47.60
CA GLU A 202 59.25 23.80 46.79
C GLU A 202 60.74 23.50 46.61
N ILE A 203 61.20 23.50 45.36
CA ILE A 203 62.63 23.32 45.07
C ILE A 203 63.33 24.57 45.57
N ASP A 204 63.88 24.46 46.76
CA ASP A 204 64.73 25.47 47.37
C ASP A 204 66.00 25.59 46.49
N PRO A 205 66.27 26.74 45.82
CA PRO A 205 67.41 26.88 44.90
C PRO A 205 68.78 26.71 45.58
N SER A 206 68.79 26.56 46.91
CA SER A 206 69.95 26.23 47.74
C SER A 206 70.28 24.74 47.84
N THR A 207 69.33 23.83 47.51
CA THR A 207 69.56 22.37 47.41
C THR A 207 69.94 21.90 46.01
N ALA A 208 69.93 22.82 45.03
CA ALA A 208 70.66 22.69 43.77
C ALA A 208 72.18 22.95 43.93
N ALA A 209 72.68 23.01 45.17
CA ALA A 209 74.09 22.86 45.45
C ALA A 209 74.50 21.41 45.20
N LEU A 210 75.06 21.20 44.00
CA LEU A 210 76.08 20.20 43.69
C LEU A 210 76.71 19.60 44.94
N GLU A 211 76.61 18.29 45.15
CA GLU A 211 77.61 17.62 45.99
C GLU A 211 78.99 17.88 45.37
N PRO A 212 79.89 18.61 46.05
CA PRO A 212 81.25 18.76 45.58
C PRO A 212 82.03 17.54 46.08
N GLY A 213 82.16 16.52 45.25
CA GLY A 213 83.14 15.48 45.54
C GLY A 213 82.89 14.11 44.96
N ILE A 214 82.92 13.95 43.63
CA ILE A 214 83.42 12.71 43.03
C ILE A 214 84.32 13.09 41.87
N LEU A 215 85.63 12.89 42.05
CA LEU A 215 86.61 12.94 40.98
C LEU A 215 86.15 12.02 39.84
N PRO A 216 86.18 12.43 38.56
CA PRO A 216 85.84 11.54 37.47
C PRO A 216 86.84 10.38 37.44
N GLU A 217 86.37 9.17 37.73
CA GLU A 217 87.16 7.96 37.44
C GLU A 217 87.41 7.91 35.92
N PRO A 218 88.67 7.84 35.46
CA PRO A 218 88.97 7.85 34.04
C PRO A 218 88.47 6.54 33.41
N GLY A 219 87.33 6.60 32.71
CA GLY A 219 86.82 5.49 31.90
C GLY A 219 85.30 5.31 31.84
N LYS A 220 84.51 5.96 32.70
CA LYS A 220 83.03 5.86 32.67
C LYS A 220 82.39 7.07 32.02
N ARG A 221 81.30 6.85 31.28
CA ARG A 221 80.62 7.90 30.50
C ARG A 221 79.80 8.80 31.44
N PRO A 222 79.76 10.12 31.20
CA PRO A 222 79.22 11.10 32.15
C PRO A 222 77.71 10.97 32.45
N TRP A 223 76.95 10.21 31.67
CA TRP A 223 75.52 9.96 31.91
C TRP A 223 75.27 8.76 32.85
N GLU A 224 76.29 7.96 33.16
CA GLU A 224 76.19 6.81 34.07
C GLU A 224 76.51 7.17 35.53
N THR A 225 77.12 8.34 35.78
CA THR A 225 77.62 8.73 37.10
C THR A 225 76.69 9.67 37.86
N SER A 226 75.76 10.36 37.19
CA SER A 226 74.78 11.21 37.87
C SER A 226 73.49 11.42 37.06
N LYS A 227 72.38 11.68 37.77
CA LYS A 227 71.07 12.01 37.17
C LYS A 227 71.13 13.29 36.33
N THR A 228 71.96 14.25 36.71
CA THR A 228 72.20 15.48 35.94
C THR A 228 73.00 15.22 34.66
N GLY A 229 73.94 14.26 34.70
CA GLY A 229 74.65 13.79 33.53
C GLY A 229 73.72 13.14 32.49
N TYR A 230 72.75 12.33 32.95
CA TYR A 230 71.72 11.76 32.06
C TYR A 230 70.82 12.84 31.44
N VAL A 231 70.38 13.84 32.23
CA VAL A 231 69.55 14.93 31.72
C VAL A 231 70.30 15.76 30.67
N ASN A 232 71.55 16.13 30.93
CA ASN A 232 72.36 16.86 29.95
C ASN A 232 72.61 16.03 28.69
N TRP A 233 72.85 14.72 28.81
CA TRP A 233 72.98 13.84 27.66
C TRP A 233 71.67 13.69 26.87
N ALA A 234 70.52 13.57 27.55
CA ALA A 234 69.21 13.45 26.90
C ALA A 234 68.81 14.74 26.18
N VAL A 235 69.10 15.90 26.78
CA VAL A 235 68.91 17.21 26.14
C VAL A 235 69.86 17.38 24.95
N ASP A 236 71.13 16.96 25.08
CA ASP A 236 72.08 17.00 23.97
C ASP A 236 71.66 16.06 22.83
N GLN A 237 71.10 14.89 23.13
CA GLN A 237 70.52 13.99 22.12
C GLN A 237 69.27 14.58 21.45
N LEU A 238 68.40 15.25 22.21
CA LEU A 238 67.24 15.92 21.64
C LEU A 238 67.66 17.09 20.72
N MET A 239 68.67 17.85 21.13
CA MET A 239 69.28 18.91 20.33
C MET A 239 69.98 18.37 19.08
N GLN A 240 70.71 17.26 19.18
CA GLN A 240 71.31 16.59 18.01
C GLN A 240 70.25 16.09 17.04
N ARG A 241 69.18 15.47 17.54
CA ARG A 241 68.06 14.99 16.70
C ARG A 241 67.28 16.14 16.06
N ALA A 242 67.14 17.27 16.76
CA ALA A 242 66.57 18.49 16.20
C ALA A 242 67.49 19.10 15.14
N LYS A 243 68.82 19.06 15.35
CA LYS A 243 69.82 19.54 14.40
C LYS A 243 69.92 18.65 13.16
N GLU A 244 69.76 17.33 13.31
CA GLU A 244 69.67 16.37 12.18
C GLU A 244 68.37 16.54 11.40
N LYS A 245 67.23 16.76 12.06
CA LYS A 245 65.98 17.12 11.39
C LYS A 245 66.08 18.45 10.64
N ALA A 246 66.62 19.49 11.28
CA ALA A 246 66.86 20.78 10.63
C ALA A 246 67.84 20.69 9.46
N LYS A 247 68.84 19.80 9.53
CA LYS A 247 69.80 19.54 8.44
C LYS A 247 69.24 18.65 7.33
N GLY A 248 68.25 17.81 7.64
CA GLY A 248 67.46 17.06 6.66
C GLY A 248 66.38 17.90 5.97
N GLU A 249 65.91 18.97 6.61
CA GLU A 249 64.93 19.92 6.05
C GLU A 249 65.58 21.16 5.39
N ALA A 250 66.87 21.42 5.63
CA ALA A 250 67.63 22.47 4.95
C ALA A 250 68.35 21.95 3.70
N GLY A 251 67.64 21.96 2.56
CA GLY A 251 68.26 22.08 1.25
C GLY A 251 69.04 23.41 1.13
N GLU A 252 70.09 23.41 0.31
CA GLU A 252 71.09 24.49 0.17
C GLU A 252 70.52 25.91 0.18
N GLY A 253 71.08 26.76 1.05
CA GLY A 253 70.98 28.22 0.93
C GLY A 253 70.00 28.93 1.86
N ALA A 254 70.24 28.92 3.17
CA ALA A 254 69.74 29.97 4.05
C ALA A 254 70.66 30.16 5.26
N SER A 255 71.14 31.40 5.43
CA SER A 255 72.04 31.85 6.47
C SER A 255 71.43 31.80 7.87
N PHE A 256 72.28 31.48 8.84
CA PHE A 256 72.07 31.46 10.29
C PHE A 256 71.32 32.72 10.79
N ALA A 257 70.14 32.54 11.39
CA ALA A 257 69.46 33.55 12.20
C ALA A 257 69.30 33.00 13.63
N GLU A 258 70.15 33.49 14.52
CA GLU A 258 70.17 33.25 15.95
C GLU A 258 68.92 33.91 16.57
N GLY A 259 67.90 33.12 16.92
CA GLY A 259 66.73 33.66 17.65
C GLY A 259 65.37 32.96 17.53
N SER A 260 65.19 31.95 16.66
CA SER A 260 63.89 31.26 16.56
C SER A 260 63.88 29.97 17.40
N SER A 261 63.38 30.06 18.64
CA SER A 261 63.29 28.90 19.53
C SER A 261 62.27 27.89 18.98
N ALA A 262 62.69 26.63 18.85
CA ALA A 262 61.91 25.50 18.36
C ALA A 262 60.58 25.26 19.12
N VAL A 263 60.39 25.89 20.28
CA VAL A 263 59.14 25.87 21.06
C VAL A 263 57.98 26.54 20.31
N GLY A 264 58.25 27.56 19.48
CA GLY A 264 57.24 28.24 18.68
C GLY A 264 56.66 27.37 17.56
N ALA A 265 57.47 26.49 16.95
CA ALA A 265 57.03 25.58 15.91
C ALA A 265 56.21 24.39 16.46
N THR A 266 56.53 23.93 17.67
CA THR A 266 55.73 22.89 18.36
C THR A 266 54.42 23.43 18.92
N ALA A 267 54.36 24.70 19.31
CA ALA A 267 53.11 25.32 19.74
C ALA A 267 52.15 25.55 18.55
N ALA A 268 52.66 25.95 17.39
CA ALA A 268 51.85 26.11 16.17
C ALA A 268 51.22 24.77 15.71
N THR A 269 51.99 23.69 15.74
CA THR A 269 51.48 22.34 15.39
C THR A 269 50.46 21.79 16.40
N ALA A 270 50.45 22.26 17.64
CA ALA A 270 49.42 21.90 18.62
C ALA A 270 48.09 22.64 18.40
N TYR A 271 48.12 23.85 17.83
CA TYR A 271 46.89 24.61 17.49
C TYR A 271 46.20 24.13 16.21
N ASP A 272 46.90 23.40 15.34
CA ASP A 272 46.33 22.83 14.10
C ASP A 272 45.59 21.50 14.28
N VAL A 273 45.66 20.84 15.46
CA VAL A 273 45.05 19.50 15.69
C VAL A 273 43.55 19.56 16.04
N ALA A 274 42.92 20.74 16.02
CA ALA A 274 41.54 20.92 16.49
C ALA A 274 40.52 21.16 15.36
N ARG A 275 40.44 20.27 14.35
CA ARG A 275 39.24 20.16 13.51
C ARG A 275 38.78 18.71 13.39
N ALA A 276 37.47 18.50 13.51
CA ALA A 276 36.84 17.17 13.46
C ALA A 276 37.06 16.46 12.11
N GLU A 277 37.42 17.20 11.07
CA GLU A 277 37.74 16.69 9.74
C GLU A 277 39.12 16.00 9.70
N ASP A 278 40.08 16.45 10.50
CA ASP A 278 41.43 15.88 10.55
C ASP A 278 41.47 14.55 11.32
N MET A 279 40.63 14.41 12.35
CA MET A 279 40.44 13.11 13.03
C MET A 279 39.87 12.04 12.10
N LYS A 280 39.02 12.42 11.14
CA LYS A 280 38.48 11.49 10.13
C LYS A 280 39.54 11.09 9.10
N ALA A 281 40.43 12.01 8.74
CA ALA A 281 41.56 11.73 7.84
C ALA A 281 42.59 10.79 8.48
N ILE A 282 42.91 11.00 9.76
CA ILE A 282 43.84 10.14 10.51
C ILE A 282 43.24 8.74 10.71
N LEU A 283 41.94 8.62 11.01
CA LEU A 283 41.30 7.31 11.11
C LEU A 283 41.22 6.58 9.75
N GLY A 284 41.06 7.34 8.66
CA GLY A 284 41.11 6.81 7.29
C GLY A 284 42.50 6.30 6.89
N GLN A 285 43.56 6.95 7.36
CA GLN A 285 44.95 6.51 7.11
C GLN A 285 45.35 5.29 7.95
N VAL A 286 44.84 5.15 9.18
CA VAL A 286 45.11 3.96 10.02
C VAL A 286 44.38 2.71 9.52
N VAL A 287 43.30 2.86 8.75
CA VAL A 287 42.54 1.75 8.16
C VAL A 287 43.00 1.42 6.72
N GLY A 288 43.88 2.24 6.14
CA GLY A 288 44.29 2.18 4.74
C GLY A 288 45.65 1.54 4.48
N GLU A 289 45.98 0.41 5.12
CA GLU A 289 47.11 -0.42 4.68
C GLU A 289 46.76 -1.91 4.88
N GLY A 290 45.97 -2.45 3.94
CA GLY A 290 45.54 -3.85 3.96
C GLY A 290 44.44 -4.21 2.96
N ALA A 291 44.81 -4.32 1.69
CA ALA A 291 44.20 -5.16 0.64
C ALA A 291 42.84 -4.79 -0.02
N ASP A 292 42.99 -4.45 -1.30
CA ASP A 292 42.23 -4.90 -2.49
C ASP A 292 40.74 -4.56 -2.72
N VAL A 293 40.56 -3.62 -3.65
CA VAL A 293 39.33 -3.36 -4.42
C VAL A 293 39.41 -4.11 -5.75
N PRO A 294 38.28 -4.66 -6.25
CA PRO A 294 38.00 -4.55 -7.68
C PRO A 294 36.72 -3.77 -7.95
N ALA A 295 36.75 -3.12 -9.10
CA ALA A 295 35.87 -2.05 -9.52
C ALA A 295 34.62 -2.55 -10.29
N ILE A 296 33.57 -1.73 -10.22
CA ILE A 296 32.62 -1.36 -11.28
C ILE A 296 31.68 -2.43 -11.87
N GLY A 297 30.37 -2.14 -11.75
CA GLY A 297 29.42 -2.40 -12.82
C GLY A 297 27.97 -2.67 -12.38
N GLY A 298 27.02 -1.85 -12.86
CA GLY A 298 25.63 -2.31 -13.02
C GLY A 298 24.52 -1.34 -12.64
N LYS A 299 24.11 -0.50 -13.60
CA LYS A 299 22.85 0.26 -13.61
C LYS A 299 21.64 -0.67 -13.47
N GLY A 300 20.63 -0.24 -12.71
CA GLY A 300 19.28 -0.82 -12.71
C GLY A 300 18.25 0.22 -12.30
N LYS A 301 17.50 0.72 -13.29
CA LYS A 301 16.50 1.78 -13.22
C LYS A 301 15.10 1.14 -13.23
N ALA A 302 14.26 1.43 -12.25
CA ALA A 302 12.80 1.25 -12.26
C ALA A 302 12.24 2.21 -11.19
N VAL A 303 11.37 3.21 -11.41
CA VAL A 303 10.23 3.42 -12.32
C VAL A 303 9.18 2.33 -12.24
N ASP A 304 8.31 2.48 -11.24
CA ASP A 304 6.87 2.21 -11.26
C ASP A 304 6.31 2.78 -9.93
N ARG A 305 5.09 3.27 -9.75
CA ARG A 305 4.00 3.74 -10.60
C ARG A 305 3.06 4.45 -9.62
N MET A 306 2.54 5.62 -9.97
CA MET A 306 1.49 6.29 -9.21
C MET A 306 0.16 5.54 -9.42
N ASP A 307 -0.39 4.95 -8.36
CA ASP A 307 -1.79 4.56 -8.31
C ASP A 307 -2.59 5.62 -7.55
N THR A 308 -3.23 6.49 -8.33
CA THR A 308 -4.40 7.25 -7.94
C THR A 308 -5.63 6.36 -8.14
N MET A 309 -6.45 6.18 -7.09
CA MET A 309 -7.85 5.79 -7.22
C MET A 309 -8.69 6.63 -6.25
N PRO A 310 -9.86 7.11 -6.69
CA PRO A 310 -10.73 7.98 -5.91
C PRO A 310 -11.67 7.16 -5.01
N GLY A 311 -12.04 7.76 -3.89
CA GLY A 311 -13.16 7.39 -3.04
C GLY A 311 -13.67 8.64 -2.34
#